data_AF-A0A1I4WQ58-F1
#
_entry.id   AF-A0A1I4WQ58-F1
#
_cell.length_a   1.000
_cell.length_b   1.000
_cell.length_c   1.000
_cell.angle_alpha   90.00
_cell.angle_beta   90.00
_cell.angle_gamma   90.00
#
_symmetry.space_group_name_H-M   'P 1'
#
loop_
_entity.id
_entity.type
_entity.pdbx_description
1 polymer ?
#
loop_
_entity_poly.entity_id
_entity_poly.type
_entity_poly.pdbx_seq_one_letter_code
_entity_poly.pdbx_strand_id
1 'polypeptide(L)'
;MVPGVSAEARDSTVAGNGDFAGNGLMPLAVPFRAKPTALGIQTATVVGPAEEEIHTDSQGRIKVQFHWQRPSEHPEFGANLDDKSSCWLRVAYPSAGVAWGQQFIPRIGQEVLVDFIEGDIDRPVVVGVLYNGSHPTPDFSGAGKLPANKTLSGIKSKEYKGSQYNELLLDDSTGEVRTKLSSEHAKTQLNQGYLIHPRTEGKGEPRGEGFELRTDKHGALRAAHGILLSTEAQNGASGKQLDRVQAQSQLDSAFTLAQSLAEVATHQQADTAETGQDDQTVQSDNSAGPKTKQGHLHHLQHALKSWEAGSNTDKEGQSASQQQTGQQPLIVLSAPAGIVSTTAQAQALTAGTNLDLIAQRDTHQTSGRRWIHNAGQHISLFVQGVKEQISLKLIAARGKIQMQAQDDSIEMNAAKDIKQTANQKVHVMAGEEILLASGGGYIRLRGGDIEVHCPGKISIKGAAHIIDGPERMNVGHPDFPQGSMKTPLTVQLDQSPLGLQLGWARMPYQLFADGALVQQGVLDQSAQLQIAHEVVTQQYLLKLANGVEYQIPVATDYTNPEQGELANKGFHKHLAGAAPEGGATEASAVARTDHYQTLTGKLAEGEQA
;
A
#
# COMPACT_ATOMS: atom_id res chain seq x y z
N MET A 1 25.20 -30.17 73.47
CA MET A 1 25.95 -31.28 74.10
C MET A 1 27.29 -31.37 73.39
N VAL A 2 28.35 -31.15 74.15
CA VAL A 2 29.77 -31.24 73.77
C VAL A 2 30.14 -32.73 73.65
N PRO A 3 31.12 -33.11 72.82
CA PRO A 3 32.49 -33.30 73.33
C PRO A 3 33.53 -32.69 72.35
N GLY A 4 34.67 -32.10 72.74
CA GLY A 4 35.41 -32.22 73.99
C GLY A 4 36.75 -32.92 73.74
N VAL A 5 37.82 -32.11 73.58
CA VAL A 5 39.20 -32.25 74.13
C VAL A 5 39.90 -33.63 73.94
N SER A 6 41.09 -33.73 73.35
CA SER A 6 42.33 -33.39 74.05
C SER A 6 43.57 -33.35 73.14
N ALA A 7 44.44 -32.39 73.44
CA ALA A 7 45.84 -32.40 73.09
C ALA A 7 46.61 -33.14 74.20
N GLU A 8 47.53 -34.03 73.81
CA GLU A 8 48.59 -34.55 74.68
C GLU A 8 49.94 -34.24 74.03
N ALA A 9 50.77 -33.52 74.77
CA ALA A 9 52.19 -33.36 74.50
C ALA A 9 52.98 -34.35 75.37
N ARG A 10 53.95 -35.07 74.79
CA ARG A 10 55.07 -35.69 75.50
C ARG A 10 56.34 -35.66 74.62
N ASP A 11 57.15 -34.67 74.92
CA ASP A 11 58.57 -34.74 75.34
C ASP A 11 59.51 -35.80 74.70
N SER A 12 60.64 -35.36 74.13
CA SER A 12 62.00 -35.54 74.73
C SER A 12 63.18 -35.52 73.75
N THR A 13 64.13 -34.63 74.06
CA THR A 13 65.61 -34.70 73.97
C THR A 13 66.38 -34.91 72.63
N VAL A 14 67.02 -33.82 72.18
CA VAL A 14 68.48 -33.50 72.12
C VAL A 14 69.50 -34.33 71.29
N ALA A 15 70.23 -33.56 70.45
CA ALA A 15 71.64 -33.61 69.99
C ALA A 15 72.04 -34.37 68.70
N GLY A 16 72.65 -33.60 67.78
CA GLY A 16 73.49 -34.09 66.68
C GLY A 16 73.98 -32.95 65.77
N ASN A 17 75.29 -32.65 65.84
CA ASN A 17 76.02 -31.58 65.15
C ASN A 17 76.06 -31.69 63.61
N GLY A 18 76.24 -30.55 62.92
CA GLY A 18 76.74 -30.49 61.55
C GLY A 18 76.73 -29.08 60.95
N ASP A 19 77.84 -28.36 61.08
CA ASP A 19 78.17 -27.10 60.39
C ASP A 19 78.14 -27.26 58.86
N PHE A 20 77.54 -26.29 58.15
CA PHE A 20 78.04 -25.84 56.84
C PHE A 20 77.81 -24.33 56.70
N ALA A 21 78.90 -23.65 56.33
CA ALA A 21 79.07 -22.20 56.27
C ALA A 21 78.27 -21.51 55.16
N GLY A 22 77.97 -20.23 55.36
CA GLY A 22 77.53 -19.32 54.30
C GLY A 22 77.17 -17.93 54.81
N ASN A 23 78.11 -16.98 54.74
CA ASN A 23 77.83 -15.55 54.87
C ASN A 23 76.86 -15.11 53.76
N GLY A 24 75.57 -15.02 54.10
CA GLY A 24 74.54 -14.41 53.26
C GLY A 24 74.18 -13.03 53.80
N LEU A 25 74.52 -11.97 53.07
CA LEU A 25 73.89 -10.67 53.22
C LEU A 25 72.36 -10.86 53.10
N MET A 26 71.63 -10.75 54.21
CA MET A 26 70.17 -10.74 54.17
C MET A 26 69.71 -9.44 53.50
N PRO A 27 68.90 -9.49 52.42
CA PRO A 27 68.26 -8.29 51.90
C PRO A 27 67.32 -7.75 52.98
N LEU A 28 67.42 -6.45 53.25
CA LEU A 28 66.52 -5.72 54.13
C LEU A 28 65.07 -6.03 53.72
N ALA A 29 64.30 -6.72 54.57
CA ALA A 29 62.90 -7.00 54.30
C ALA A 29 62.17 -5.66 54.11
N VAL A 30 61.73 -5.38 52.88
CA VAL A 30 60.95 -4.18 52.58
C VAL A 30 59.65 -4.29 53.39
N PRO A 31 59.32 -3.33 54.27
CA PRO A 31 58.13 -3.43 55.10
C PRO A 31 56.89 -3.52 54.20
N PHE A 32 55.98 -4.44 54.53
CA PHE A 32 54.67 -4.57 53.89
C PHE A 32 53.94 -3.23 53.98
N ARG A 33 53.82 -2.52 52.86
CA ARG A 33 53.03 -1.29 52.77
C ARG A 33 51.58 -1.69 52.53
N ALA A 34 50.67 -1.26 53.41
CA ALA A 34 49.25 -1.42 53.18
C ALA A 34 48.85 -0.78 51.84
N LYS A 35 47.98 -1.45 51.09
CA LYS A 35 47.49 -0.95 49.80
C LYS A 35 46.81 0.41 50.01
N PRO A 36 47.13 1.44 49.20
CA PRO A 36 46.45 2.73 49.29
C PRO A 36 44.93 2.59 49.13
N THR A 37 44.16 3.27 49.96
CA THR A 37 42.71 3.36 49.85
C THR A 37 42.31 4.69 49.21
N ALA A 38 41.29 4.67 48.35
CA ALA A 38 40.69 5.86 47.77
C ALA A 38 39.37 6.15 48.48
N LEU A 39 39.35 7.18 49.34
CA LEU A 39 38.14 7.58 50.05
C LEU A 39 37.36 8.60 49.22
N GLY A 40 36.14 8.23 48.85
CA GLY A 40 35.19 9.10 48.14
C GLY A 40 35.40 9.17 46.62
N ILE A 41 34.43 9.82 45.98
CA ILE A 41 34.37 9.95 44.52
C ILE A 41 35.41 10.98 44.04
N GLN A 42 36.07 10.68 42.93
CA GLN A 42 37.03 11.55 42.26
C GLN A 42 36.48 12.04 40.92
N THR A 43 36.93 13.21 40.45
CA THR A 43 36.64 13.70 39.10
C THR A 43 37.78 13.36 38.13
N ALA A 44 37.42 13.05 36.90
CA ALA A 44 38.37 12.78 35.83
C ALA A 44 37.82 13.28 34.49
N THR A 45 38.72 13.51 33.53
CA THR A 45 38.37 13.83 32.14
C THR A 45 38.50 12.58 31.28
N VAL A 46 37.53 12.30 30.41
CA VAL A 46 37.62 11.20 29.43
C VAL A 46 38.70 11.50 28.39
N VAL A 47 39.56 10.54 28.09
CA VAL A 47 40.70 10.69 27.17
C VAL A 47 40.71 9.60 26.09
N GLY A 48 41.44 9.85 25.01
CA GLY A 48 41.63 8.91 23.92
C GLY A 48 42.60 9.44 22.87
N PRO A 49 42.70 8.78 21.70
CA PRO A 49 43.58 9.20 20.62
C PRO A 49 43.23 10.60 20.11
N ALA A 50 44.23 11.32 19.58
CA ALA A 50 44.02 12.60 18.92
C ALA A 50 43.05 12.46 17.73
N GLU A 51 42.27 13.51 17.45
CA GLU A 51 41.25 13.57 16.38
C GLU A 51 40.09 12.56 16.51
N GLU A 52 39.97 11.89 17.65
CA GLU A 52 38.85 11.02 17.96
C GLU A 52 37.86 11.71 18.92
N GLU A 53 36.57 11.40 18.79
CA GLU A 53 35.52 11.95 19.66
C GLU A 53 35.04 10.90 20.68
N ILE A 54 35.04 9.62 20.30
CA ILE A 54 34.56 8.51 21.13
C ILE A 54 35.61 7.41 21.13
N HIS A 55 36.12 7.04 22.31
CA HIS A 55 37.11 5.98 22.47
C HIS A 55 36.65 4.97 23.51
N THR A 56 36.27 3.77 23.05
CA THR A 56 35.76 2.68 23.87
C THR A 56 36.28 1.33 23.39
N ASP A 57 36.33 0.35 24.29
CA ASP A 57 36.56 -1.05 23.92
C ASP A 57 35.25 -1.83 23.70
N SER A 58 35.35 -3.14 23.45
CA SER A 58 34.21 -4.03 23.21
C SER A 58 33.26 -4.19 24.40
N GLN A 59 33.62 -3.72 25.59
CA GLN A 59 32.80 -3.75 26.80
C GLN A 59 32.16 -2.40 27.13
N GLY A 60 32.34 -1.38 26.28
CA GLY A 60 31.82 -0.03 26.55
C GLY A 60 32.63 0.73 27.62
N ARG A 61 33.87 0.30 27.90
CA ARG A 61 34.76 0.95 28.88
C ARG A 61 35.45 2.15 28.24
N ILE A 62 35.80 3.14 29.05
CA ILE A 62 36.49 4.36 28.60
C ILE A 62 37.84 4.51 29.30
N LYS A 63 38.71 5.36 28.77
CA LYS A 63 39.93 5.82 29.47
C LYS A 63 39.73 7.22 30.00
N VAL A 64 40.39 7.55 31.10
CA VAL A 64 40.27 8.85 31.76
C VAL A 64 41.64 9.36 32.21
N GLN A 65 41.72 10.64 32.53
CA GLN A 65 42.80 11.22 33.33
C GLN A 65 42.18 11.88 34.55
N PHE A 66 42.61 11.47 35.74
CA PHE A 66 42.18 12.11 36.97
C PHE A 66 42.78 13.51 37.09
N HIS A 67 42.01 14.47 37.59
CA HIS A 67 42.43 15.87 37.63
C HIS A 67 43.62 16.14 38.58
N TRP A 68 43.90 15.24 39.52
CA TRP A 68 45.04 15.34 40.42
C TRP A 68 46.35 14.80 39.83
N GLN A 69 46.30 14.06 38.71
CA GLN A 69 47.50 13.50 38.07
C GLN A 69 48.33 14.61 37.43
N ARG A 70 49.64 14.61 37.73
CA ARG A 70 50.58 15.63 37.25
C ARG A 70 51.51 15.05 36.19
N PRO A 71 51.63 15.67 34.99
CA PRO A 71 52.54 15.18 33.95
C PRO A 71 53.99 15.00 34.42
N SER A 72 54.47 15.85 35.33
CA SER A 72 55.83 15.76 35.90
C SER A 72 56.10 14.48 36.70
N GLU A 73 55.05 13.85 37.24
CA GLU A 73 55.14 12.58 37.98
C GLU A 73 54.99 11.36 37.04
N HIS A 74 54.70 11.60 35.77
CA HIS A 74 54.43 10.60 34.74
C HIS A 74 55.21 10.88 33.43
N PRO A 75 56.56 10.98 33.47
CA PRO A 75 57.37 11.45 32.34
C PRO A 75 57.36 10.52 31.12
N GLU A 76 57.10 9.22 31.31
CA GLU A 76 57.13 8.22 30.23
C GLU A 76 55.71 7.75 29.83
N PHE A 77 54.80 7.60 30.80
CA PHE A 77 53.45 7.08 30.59
C PHE A 77 52.50 7.58 31.69
N GLY A 78 51.28 7.95 31.30
CA GLY A 78 50.25 8.49 32.19
C GLY A 78 50.14 10.02 32.12
N ALA A 79 48.97 10.55 32.47
CA ALA A 79 48.73 11.99 32.68
C ALA A 79 49.02 12.95 31.49
N ASN A 80 48.97 12.47 30.24
CA ASN A 80 49.25 13.27 29.03
C ASN A 80 47.99 13.70 28.24
N LEU A 81 46.80 13.49 28.80
CA LEU A 81 45.49 13.71 28.18
C LEU A 81 45.31 12.95 26.86
N ASP A 82 45.89 11.76 26.77
CA ASP A 82 45.86 10.86 25.62
C ASP A 82 45.35 9.45 26.00
N ASP A 83 45.30 8.54 25.02
CA ASP A 83 44.88 7.15 25.20
C ASP A 83 45.81 6.31 26.11
N LYS A 84 46.90 6.90 26.60
CA LYS A 84 47.85 6.27 27.53
C LYS A 84 47.71 6.80 28.95
N SER A 85 46.73 7.66 29.23
CA SER A 85 46.60 8.28 30.56
C SER A 85 46.05 7.35 31.65
N SER A 86 45.27 6.31 31.28
CA SER A 86 44.77 5.28 32.21
C SER A 86 44.52 3.94 31.55
N CYS A 87 44.21 2.93 32.37
CA CYS A 87 43.57 1.69 31.92
C CYS A 87 42.09 1.92 31.55
N TRP A 88 41.42 0.86 31.08
CA TRP A 88 39.99 0.87 30.76
C TRP A 88 39.13 0.82 32.03
N LEU A 89 38.27 1.81 32.21
CA LEU A 89 37.32 1.93 33.31
C LEU A 89 35.91 1.55 32.86
N ARG A 90 35.22 0.77 33.69
CA ARG A 90 33.80 0.44 33.47
C ARG A 90 32.92 1.66 33.71
N VAL A 91 31.85 1.77 32.94
CA VAL A 91 30.83 2.82 33.07
C VAL A 91 29.55 2.22 33.62
N ALA A 92 29.05 2.77 34.72
CA ALA A 92 27.75 2.43 35.27
C ALA A 92 26.64 3.09 34.44
N TYR A 93 25.65 2.30 34.01
CA TYR A 93 24.46 2.77 33.32
C TYR A 93 23.22 2.57 34.21
N PRO A 94 22.17 3.41 34.07
CA PRO A 94 20.94 3.26 34.85
C PRO A 94 20.25 1.90 34.71
N SER A 95 20.45 1.23 33.57
CA SER A 95 20.00 -0.14 33.32
C SER A 95 21.01 -0.86 32.44
N ALA A 96 21.48 -2.02 32.88
CA ALA A 96 22.45 -2.85 32.16
C ALA A 96 22.14 -4.34 32.37
N GLY A 97 21.89 -5.06 31.28
CA GLY A 97 21.66 -6.50 31.27
C GLY A 97 22.31 -7.18 30.08
N VAL A 98 22.01 -8.47 29.87
CA VAL A 98 22.58 -9.26 28.78
C VAL A 98 22.02 -8.78 27.43
N ALA A 99 22.77 -7.91 26.75
CA ALA A 99 22.41 -7.28 25.47
C ALA A 99 21.13 -6.41 25.49
N TRP A 100 20.79 -5.82 26.64
CA TRP A 100 19.71 -4.83 26.79
C TRP A 100 20.08 -3.80 27.88
N GLY A 101 19.50 -2.60 27.84
CA GLY A 101 19.77 -1.52 28.78
C GLY A 101 20.00 -0.18 28.09
N GLN A 102 20.64 0.75 28.81
CA GLN A 102 21.03 2.07 28.30
C GLN A 102 22.52 2.10 27.97
N GLN A 103 22.89 2.79 26.90
CA GLN A 103 24.29 3.01 26.55
C GLN A 103 24.50 4.41 25.99
N PHE A 104 25.22 5.23 26.75
CA PHE A 104 25.71 6.54 26.33
C PHE A 104 27.20 6.60 26.66
N ILE A 105 28.06 6.22 25.72
CA ILE A 105 29.51 6.22 25.93
C ILE A 105 29.96 7.66 26.19
N PRO A 106 30.57 7.96 27.35
CA PRO A 106 31.16 9.27 27.61
C PRO A 106 32.22 9.59 26.55
N ARG A 107 32.16 10.79 25.98
CA ARG A 107 33.02 11.26 24.89
C ARG A 107 34.29 11.89 25.44
N ILE A 108 35.36 11.86 24.65
CA ILE A 108 36.64 12.48 24.99
C ILE A 108 36.40 13.96 25.35
N GLY A 109 37.00 14.41 26.46
CA GLY A 109 36.84 15.75 27.01
C GLY A 109 35.72 15.90 28.05
N GLN A 110 34.77 14.96 28.13
CA GLN A 110 33.71 15.02 29.16
C GLN A 110 34.27 14.77 30.57
N GLU A 111 33.68 15.41 31.55
CA GLU A 111 34.00 15.18 32.96
C GLU A 111 33.15 14.04 33.52
N VAL A 112 33.80 13.12 34.24
CA VAL A 112 33.17 11.95 34.85
C VAL A 112 33.47 11.86 36.34
N LEU A 113 32.53 11.25 37.06
CA LEU A 113 32.69 10.82 38.44
C LEU A 113 33.20 9.38 38.48
N VAL A 114 34.29 9.16 39.20
CA VAL A 114 34.91 7.84 39.39
C VAL A 114 34.85 7.47 40.86
N ASP A 115 34.20 6.35 41.16
CA ASP A 115 34.18 5.73 42.48
C ASP A 115 35.08 4.48 42.49
N PHE A 116 35.43 4.00 43.67
CA PHE A 116 36.35 2.89 43.88
C PHE A 116 35.64 1.81 44.70
N ILE A 117 35.43 0.63 44.09
CA ILE A 117 34.68 -0.45 44.73
C ILE A 117 35.42 -0.86 46.02
N GLU A 118 34.73 -0.79 47.16
CA GLU A 118 35.27 -1.06 48.50
C GLU A 118 36.44 -0.14 48.91
N GLY A 119 36.58 1.04 48.27
CA GLY A 119 37.70 1.96 48.48
C GLY A 119 39.03 1.47 47.89
N ASP A 120 38.99 0.41 47.08
CA ASP A 120 40.16 -0.15 46.41
C ASP A 120 40.55 0.70 45.19
N ILE A 121 41.72 1.35 45.26
CA ILE A 121 42.26 2.21 44.20
C ILE A 121 42.44 1.51 42.84
N ASP A 122 42.59 0.19 42.84
CA ASP A 122 42.75 -0.61 41.61
C ASP A 122 41.40 -1.03 41.00
N ARG A 123 40.26 -0.69 41.63
CA ARG A 123 38.91 -1.04 41.15
C ARG A 123 38.06 0.20 40.85
N PRO A 124 38.53 1.13 39.98
CA PRO A 124 37.77 2.30 39.58
C PRO A 124 36.55 1.92 38.72
N VAL A 125 35.46 2.64 38.93
CA VAL A 125 34.24 2.57 38.11
C VAL A 125 33.69 3.98 37.92
N VAL A 126 33.35 4.33 36.68
CA VAL A 126 32.67 5.57 36.36
C VAL A 126 31.22 5.44 36.80
N VAL A 127 30.76 6.32 37.67
CA VAL A 127 29.41 6.30 38.26
C VAL A 127 28.50 7.41 37.74
N GLY A 128 29.04 8.37 36.99
CA GLY A 128 28.27 9.45 36.38
C GLY A 128 29.09 10.35 35.48
N VAL A 129 28.41 11.20 34.72
CA VAL A 129 28.98 12.24 33.86
C VAL A 129 28.49 13.60 34.36
N LEU A 130 29.36 14.60 34.37
CA LEU A 130 29.05 15.93 34.85
C LEU A 130 29.03 16.94 33.71
N TYR A 131 28.08 17.88 33.80
CA TYR A 131 28.19 19.15 33.08
C TYR A 131 29.07 20.10 33.89
N ASN A 132 29.82 20.95 33.18
CA ASN A 132 30.70 21.95 33.77
C ASN A 132 30.73 23.20 32.87
N GLY A 133 31.63 24.15 33.16
CA GLY A 133 31.70 25.41 32.41
C GLY A 133 32.05 25.26 30.92
N SER A 134 32.81 24.23 30.54
CA SER A 134 33.16 23.94 29.13
C SER A 134 32.17 22.98 28.46
N HIS A 135 31.44 22.19 29.24
CA HIS A 135 30.41 21.25 28.80
C HIS A 135 29.08 21.61 29.48
N PRO A 136 28.34 22.60 28.96
CA PRO A 136 27.09 23.03 29.57
C PRO A 136 25.98 21.99 29.38
N THR A 137 24.91 22.12 30.19
CA THR A 137 23.67 21.35 30.02
C THR A 137 23.07 21.54 28.63
N PRO A 138 22.24 20.60 28.13
CA PRO A 138 21.69 20.68 26.78
C PRO A 138 20.78 21.90 26.59
N ASP A 139 20.89 22.52 25.43
CA ASP A 139 19.96 23.51 24.89
C ASP A 139 18.90 22.80 24.04
N PHE A 140 17.77 22.45 24.64
CA PHE A 140 16.70 21.77 23.92
C PHE A 140 16.19 22.61 22.75
N SER A 141 15.99 21.96 21.60
CA SER A 141 15.65 22.56 20.32
C SER A 141 16.65 23.61 19.80
N GLY A 142 17.87 23.64 20.34
CA GLY A 142 18.94 24.55 19.91
C GLY A 142 18.66 26.02 20.24
N ALA A 143 17.75 26.30 21.18
CA ALA A 143 17.36 27.65 21.56
C ALA A 143 17.12 27.76 23.07
N GLY A 144 17.44 28.93 23.62
CA GLY A 144 17.34 29.22 25.04
C GLY A 144 18.32 28.40 25.89
N LYS A 145 18.42 28.75 27.18
CA LYS A 145 19.34 28.13 28.14
C LYS A 145 18.71 28.10 29.53
N LEU A 146 19.27 27.30 30.43
CA LEU A 146 19.02 27.47 31.85
C LEU A 146 19.58 28.82 32.33
N PRO A 147 18.96 29.47 33.35
CA PRO A 147 17.79 29.01 34.11
C PRO A 147 16.43 29.33 33.47
N ALA A 148 16.39 30.07 32.36
CA ALA A 148 15.13 30.53 31.79
C ALA A 148 14.25 29.37 31.27
N ASN A 149 14.85 28.35 30.66
CA ASN A 149 14.17 27.16 30.15
C ASN A 149 14.11 26.01 31.17
N LYS A 150 13.97 26.30 32.46
CA LYS A 150 13.98 25.30 33.56
C LYS A 150 12.83 24.28 33.53
N THR A 151 11.79 24.53 32.75
CA THR A 151 10.64 23.62 32.56
C THR A 151 10.88 22.60 31.45
N LEU A 152 12.03 22.65 30.77
CA LEU A 152 12.40 21.70 29.73
C LEU A 152 13.28 20.59 30.29
N SER A 153 12.97 19.34 29.94
CA SER A 153 13.75 18.16 30.30
C SER A 153 13.80 17.14 29.15
N GLY A 154 14.71 16.17 29.20
CA GLY A 154 14.80 15.12 28.18
C GLY A 154 16.22 14.69 27.83
N ILE A 155 16.37 14.14 26.62
CA ILE A 155 17.62 13.56 26.11
C ILE A 155 17.95 14.23 24.78
N LYS A 156 19.14 14.85 24.69
CA LYS A 156 19.70 15.39 23.44
C LYS A 156 21.02 14.69 23.16
N SER A 157 21.08 13.99 22.04
CA SER A 157 22.30 13.34 21.53
C SER A 157 23.13 14.31 20.68
N LYS A 158 24.31 13.90 20.23
CA LYS A 158 25.13 14.63 19.26
C LYS A 158 25.60 13.69 18.15
N GLU A 159 25.56 14.15 16.92
CA GLU A 159 26.13 13.46 15.77
C GLU A 159 27.63 13.21 15.97
N TYR A 160 28.10 12.03 15.59
CA TYR A 160 29.52 11.70 15.65
C TYR A 160 30.29 12.50 14.60
N LYS A 161 31.31 13.26 15.02
CA LYS A 161 32.11 14.14 14.15
C LYS A 161 31.27 15.14 13.33
N GLY A 162 30.06 15.45 13.81
CA GLY A 162 29.13 16.38 13.18
C GLY A 162 28.43 17.29 14.19
N SER A 163 27.40 18.00 13.72
CA SER A 163 26.68 19.03 14.49
C SER A 163 25.18 18.76 14.62
N GLN A 164 24.66 17.71 13.98
CA GLN A 164 23.26 17.31 14.13
C GLN A 164 23.01 16.64 15.49
N TYR A 165 21.74 16.44 15.81
CA TYR A 165 21.31 15.78 17.03
C TYR A 165 19.97 15.08 16.87
N ASN A 166 19.71 14.12 17.75
CA ASN A 166 18.37 13.61 18.04
C ASN A 166 17.96 14.06 19.43
N GLU A 167 16.66 14.32 19.61
CA GLU A 167 16.11 14.91 20.82
C GLU A 167 14.78 14.26 21.19
N LEU A 168 14.68 13.82 22.45
CA LEU A 168 13.44 13.64 23.18
C LEU A 168 13.33 14.81 24.15
N LEU A 169 12.27 15.61 24.03
CA LEU A 169 12.00 16.80 24.84
C LEU A 169 10.64 16.66 25.52
N LEU A 170 10.62 16.91 26.82
CA LEU A 170 9.44 17.09 27.67
C LEU A 170 9.41 18.56 28.12
N ASP A 171 8.28 19.23 27.91
CA ASP A 171 8.06 20.62 28.30
C ASP A 171 6.93 20.65 29.33
N ASP A 172 7.27 20.90 30.59
CA ASP A 172 6.35 20.89 31.73
C ASP A 172 5.85 22.31 32.07
N SER A 173 5.92 23.22 31.10
CA SER A 173 5.41 24.58 31.26
C SER A 173 3.90 24.56 31.53
N THR A 174 3.46 25.28 32.57
CA THR A 174 2.07 25.24 33.03
C THR A 174 1.10 25.66 31.92
N GLY A 175 0.15 24.77 31.58
CA GLY A 175 -0.84 25.00 30.52
C GLY A 175 -0.31 24.77 29.09
N GLU A 176 0.97 24.43 28.94
CA GLU A 176 1.65 24.30 27.65
C GLU A 176 2.41 22.96 27.56
N VAL A 177 1.87 21.91 28.20
CA VAL A 177 2.51 20.60 28.30
C VAL A 177 2.64 19.97 26.92
N ARG A 178 3.85 19.51 26.59
CA ARG A 178 4.11 18.82 25.32
C ARG A 178 5.25 17.82 25.42
N THR A 179 5.27 16.91 24.45
CA THR A 179 6.39 16.00 24.19
C THR A 179 6.81 16.12 22.73
N LYS A 180 8.11 16.08 22.48
CA LYS A 180 8.69 16.10 21.13
C LYS A 180 9.76 15.01 21.00
N LEU A 181 9.61 14.16 19.99
CA LEU A 181 10.66 13.26 19.52
C LEU A 181 11.12 13.76 18.16
N SER A 182 12.42 14.01 17.99
CA SER A 182 12.93 14.66 16.80
C SER A 182 14.33 14.23 16.39
N SER A 183 14.56 14.28 15.08
CA SER A 183 15.88 14.27 14.47
C SER A 183 16.10 15.60 13.75
N GLU A 184 17.31 16.16 13.90
CA GLU A 184 17.71 17.35 13.16
C GLU A 184 17.74 17.08 11.65
N HIS A 185 17.92 15.82 11.25
CA HIS A 185 17.84 15.39 9.86
C HIS A 185 16.45 15.67 9.27
N ALA A 186 16.41 16.61 8.31
CA ALA A 186 15.19 17.07 7.65
C ALA A 186 14.08 17.51 8.62
N LYS A 187 14.48 17.91 9.83
CA LYS A 187 13.57 18.27 10.93
C LYS A 187 12.44 17.24 11.05
N THR A 188 12.78 15.96 11.08
CA THR A 188 11.81 14.86 11.19
C THR A 188 11.33 14.75 12.63
N GLN A 189 10.02 14.91 12.88
CA GLN A 189 9.49 15.12 14.23
C GLN A 189 8.13 14.45 14.44
N LEU A 190 7.93 13.90 15.63
CA LEU A 190 6.64 13.66 16.26
C LEU A 190 6.47 14.65 17.41
N ASN A 191 5.51 15.55 17.30
CA ASN A 191 5.17 16.52 18.33
C ASN A 191 3.78 16.21 18.89
N GLN A 192 3.60 16.29 20.21
CA GLN A 192 2.34 15.96 20.90
C GLN A 192 2.05 16.98 22.01
N GLY A 193 0.78 17.38 22.17
CA GLY A 193 0.32 18.34 23.16
C GLY A 193 0.24 19.77 22.62
N TYR A 194 0.71 20.74 23.41
CA TYR A 194 0.71 22.15 23.04
C TYR A 194 1.91 22.48 22.13
N LEU A 195 1.68 22.58 20.81
CA LEU A 195 2.78 22.75 19.85
C LEU A 195 3.23 24.20 19.85
N ILE A 196 4.50 24.45 20.17
CA ILE A 196 5.14 25.77 20.13
C ILE A 196 6.47 25.74 19.37
N HIS A 197 6.91 26.92 18.91
CA HIS A 197 8.29 27.14 18.50
C HIS A 197 9.27 26.97 19.68
N PRO A 198 10.58 26.77 19.43
CA PRO A 198 11.58 26.62 20.49
C PRO A 198 11.52 27.78 21.51
N ARG A 199 11.65 27.47 22.80
CA ARG A 199 11.57 28.49 23.85
C ARG A 199 12.85 29.31 23.94
N THR A 200 12.71 30.63 24.01
CA THR A 200 13.79 31.56 24.35
C THR A 200 13.33 32.39 25.54
N GLU A 201 14.18 32.51 26.56
CA GLU A 201 13.81 33.15 27.84
C GLU A 201 12.53 32.58 28.47
N GLY A 202 12.34 31.25 28.40
CA GLY A 202 11.17 30.55 28.94
C GLY A 202 9.87 30.70 28.13
N LYS A 203 9.89 31.46 27.03
CA LYS A 203 8.72 31.74 26.18
C LYS A 203 8.86 31.13 24.80
N GLY A 204 7.77 30.62 24.22
CA GLY A 204 7.74 30.16 22.84
C GLY A 204 6.38 30.47 22.21
N GLU A 205 6.38 30.78 20.91
CA GLU A 205 5.15 31.11 20.18
C GLU A 205 4.35 29.85 19.83
N PRO A 206 3.03 29.82 20.10
CA PRO A 206 2.15 28.72 19.69
C PRO A 206 2.11 28.52 18.18
N ARG A 207 2.03 27.25 17.75
CA ARG A 207 1.91 26.85 16.35
C ARG A 207 0.82 25.81 16.08
N GLY A 208 0.20 25.26 17.12
CA GLY A 208 -0.90 24.29 17.00
C GLY A 208 -1.15 23.50 18.29
N GLU A 209 -2.16 22.64 18.27
CA GLU A 209 -2.51 21.75 19.37
C GLU A 209 -2.83 20.36 18.83
N GLY A 210 -2.60 19.32 19.63
CA GLY A 210 -2.85 17.93 19.25
C GLY A 210 -1.54 17.19 18.95
N PHE A 211 -1.43 16.59 17.77
CA PHE A 211 -0.19 15.94 17.33
C PHE A 211 0.21 16.37 15.93
N GLU A 212 1.51 16.35 15.65
CA GLU A 212 2.06 16.58 14.32
C GLU A 212 3.18 15.57 14.05
N LEU A 213 3.03 14.83 12.95
CA LEU A 213 4.12 14.07 12.33
C LEU A 213 4.59 14.84 11.09
N ARG A 214 5.84 15.30 11.08
CA ARG A 214 6.40 16.10 9.98
C ARG A 214 7.81 15.68 9.58
N THR A 215 8.16 15.94 8.33
CA THR A 215 9.52 15.82 7.79
C THR A 215 9.65 16.67 6.52
N ASP A 216 10.85 17.16 6.21
CA ASP A 216 11.14 17.78 4.90
C ASP A 216 11.47 16.74 3.82
N LYS A 217 11.34 15.45 4.13
CA LYS A 217 11.63 14.30 3.24
C LYS A 217 10.38 13.42 3.07
N HIS A 218 10.55 12.22 2.54
CA HIS A 218 9.46 11.27 2.35
C HIS A 218 8.92 10.75 3.68
N GLY A 219 7.60 10.60 3.77
CA GLY A 219 6.91 9.92 4.86
C GLY A 219 6.18 8.67 4.35
N ALA A 220 6.05 7.66 5.21
CA ALA A 220 5.27 6.47 4.91
C ALA A 220 4.48 6.05 6.16
N LEU A 221 3.18 5.82 5.99
CA LEU A 221 2.32 5.14 6.96
C LEU A 221 1.98 3.77 6.40
N ARG A 222 2.38 2.71 7.10
CA ARG A 222 2.16 1.32 6.67
C ARG A 222 1.59 0.51 7.82
N ALA A 223 0.42 -0.07 7.60
CA ALA A 223 -0.23 -0.97 8.54
C ALA A 223 -0.79 -2.18 7.79
N ALA A 224 -0.30 -3.38 8.12
CA ALA A 224 -0.69 -4.62 7.44
C ALA A 224 -2.16 -5.00 7.64
N HIS A 225 -2.78 -4.44 8.69
CA HIS A 225 -4.19 -4.63 9.02
C HIS A 225 -4.98 -3.33 8.83
N GLY A 226 -4.47 -2.39 8.02
CA GLY A 226 -5.18 -1.20 7.58
C GLY A 226 -5.03 0.06 8.47
N ILE A 227 -5.60 1.17 8.01
CA ILE A 227 -5.47 2.52 8.57
C ILE A 227 -6.86 3.16 8.70
N LEU A 228 -7.23 3.60 9.91
CA LEU A 228 -8.40 4.46 10.15
C LEU A 228 -7.93 5.92 10.28
N LEU A 229 -8.37 6.78 9.37
CA LEU A 229 -8.19 8.23 9.46
C LEU A 229 -9.55 8.85 9.76
N SER A 230 -9.74 9.29 11.00
CA SER A 230 -11.04 9.72 11.50
C SER A 230 -10.98 11.05 12.24
N THR A 231 -12.02 11.87 12.06
CA THR A 231 -12.30 13.03 12.93
C THR A 231 -13.53 12.77 13.83
N GLU A 232 -13.95 11.52 13.98
CA GLU A 232 -14.97 11.11 14.95
C GLU A 232 -14.42 11.28 16.38
N ALA A 233 -15.19 11.93 17.24
CA ALA A 233 -14.72 12.27 18.58
C ALA A 233 -14.60 11.02 19.48
N GLN A 234 -13.42 10.84 20.09
CA GLN A 234 -13.13 9.85 21.13
C GLN A 234 -12.45 10.55 22.31
N ASN A 235 -13.21 11.40 23.00
CA ASN A 235 -12.70 12.30 24.03
C ASN A 235 -12.06 11.51 25.19
N GLY A 236 -10.86 11.94 25.59
CA GLY A 236 -10.13 11.26 26.67
C GLY A 236 -9.65 9.85 26.30
N ALA A 237 -9.51 9.54 25.00
CA ALA A 237 -9.18 8.20 24.51
C ALA A 237 -10.16 7.13 25.02
N SER A 238 -11.44 7.48 25.12
CA SER A 238 -12.52 6.52 25.36
C SER A 238 -12.66 5.55 24.19
N GLY A 239 -13.28 4.39 24.43
CA GLY A 239 -13.59 3.42 23.37
C GLY A 239 -12.37 2.63 22.90
N LYS A 240 -12.52 1.97 21.74
CA LYS A 240 -11.45 1.20 21.10
C LYS A 240 -10.71 2.07 20.07
N GLN A 241 -9.43 1.75 19.84
CA GLN A 241 -8.61 2.42 18.83
C GLN A 241 -9.25 2.44 17.43
N LEU A 242 -9.97 1.38 17.08
CA LEU A 242 -10.61 1.21 15.77
C LEU A 242 -12.13 1.45 15.79
N ASP A 243 -12.67 2.10 16.83
CA ASP A 243 -14.09 2.46 16.85
C ASP A 243 -14.46 3.34 15.64
N ARG A 244 -15.49 2.92 14.91
CA ARG A 244 -15.81 3.42 13.56
C ARG A 244 -17.31 3.34 13.24
N VAL A 245 -18.14 3.50 14.25
CA VAL A 245 -19.60 3.30 14.16
C VAL A 245 -20.21 4.20 13.10
N GLN A 246 -19.77 5.47 12.98
CA GLN A 246 -20.33 6.37 11.98
C GLN A 246 -19.85 6.01 10.57
N ALA A 247 -18.56 5.69 10.39
CA ALA A 247 -18.04 5.20 9.12
C ALA A 247 -18.80 3.94 8.63
N GLN A 248 -19.04 2.97 9.51
CA GLN A 248 -19.83 1.77 9.20
C GLN A 248 -21.26 2.13 8.79
N SER A 249 -21.94 2.98 9.57
CA SER A 249 -23.32 3.39 9.28
C SER A 249 -23.46 4.12 7.93
N GLN A 250 -22.46 4.91 7.55
CA GLN A 250 -22.46 5.59 6.24
C GLN A 250 -22.24 4.60 5.09
N LEU A 251 -21.36 3.63 5.27
CA LEU A 251 -21.16 2.56 4.29
C LEU A 251 -22.39 1.67 4.15
N ASP A 252 -23.04 1.31 5.26
CA ASP A 252 -24.31 0.57 5.27
C ASP A 252 -25.39 1.33 4.49
N SER A 253 -25.53 2.63 4.74
CA SER A 253 -26.52 3.47 4.05
C SER A 253 -26.23 3.62 2.56
N ALA A 254 -24.95 3.73 2.18
CA ALA A 254 -24.53 3.77 0.78
C ALA A 254 -24.84 2.46 0.06
N PHE A 255 -24.57 1.32 0.70
CA PHE A 255 -24.91 0.00 0.19
C PHE A 255 -26.42 -0.15 -0.04
N THR A 256 -27.24 0.18 0.96
CA THR A 256 -28.72 0.11 0.83
C THR A 256 -29.23 0.99 -0.31
N LEU A 257 -28.72 2.21 -0.45
CA LEU A 257 -29.10 3.10 -1.55
C LEU A 257 -28.75 2.50 -2.91
N ALA A 258 -27.51 2.05 -3.09
CA ALA A 258 -27.05 1.42 -4.33
C ALA A 258 -27.89 0.20 -4.70
N GLN A 259 -28.18 -0.66 -3.72
CA GLN A 259 -29.01 -1.86 -3.91
C GLN A 259 -30.43 -1.50 -4.34
N SER A 260 -31.09 -0.58 -3.62
CA SER A 260 -32.45 -0.17 -3.94
C SER A 260 -32.59 0.44 -5.34
N LEU A 261 -31.62 1.25 -5.77
CA LEU A 261 -31.62 1.84 -7.10
C LEU A 261 -31.30 0.81 -8.18
N ALA A 262 -30.40 -0.14 -7.91
CA ALA A 262 -30.11 -1.25 -8.80
C ALA A 262 -31.35 -2.12 -9.05
N GLU A 263 -32.07 -2.51 -8.00
CA GLU A 263 -33.29 -3.32 -8.12
C GLU A 263 -34.36 -2.64 -8.98
N VAL A 264 -34.57 -1.34 -8.77
CA VAL A 264 -35.53 -0.55 -9.56
C VAL A 264 -35.05 -0.38 -11.00
N ALA A 265 -33.75 -0.17 -11.22
CA ALA A 265 -33.15 -0.07 -12.55
C ALA A 265 -33.38 -1.37 -13.34
N THR A 266 -33.04 -2.52 -12.76
CA THR A 266 -33.24 -3.84 -13.36
C THR A 266 -34.71 -4.10 -13.70
N HIS A 267 -35.64 -3.78 -12.79
CA HIS A 267 -37.07 -3.91 -13.05
C HIS A 267 -37.55 -3.02 -14.21
N GLN A 268 -36.90 -1.87 -14.43
CA GLN A 268 -37.17 -0.94 -15.53
C GLN A 268 -36.30 -1.21 -16.77
N GLN A 269 -35.72 -2.41 -16.89
CA GLN A 269 -34.91 -2.86 -18.02
C GLN A 269 -33.60 -2.06 -18.23
N ALA A 270 -33.12 -1.34 -17.22
CA ALA A 270 -31.77 -0.79 -17.21
C ALA A 270 -30.78 -1.80 -16.61
N ASP A 271 -29.48 -1.60 -16.86
CA ASP A 271 -28.46 -2.55 -16.40
C ASP A 271 -28.39 -2.66 -14.87
N THR A 272 -28.13 -3.89 -14.40
CA THR A 272 -28.02 -4.22 -12.98
C THR A 272 -26.68 -3.74 -12.44
N ALA A 273 -26.69 -2.92 -11.39
CA ALA A 273 -25.45 -2.53 -10.73
C ALA A 273 -24.92 -3.67 -9.82
N GLU A 274 -23.63 -3.97 -9.93
CA GLU A 274 -22.97 -5.00 -9.13
C GLU A 274 -22.62 -4.50 -7.72
N THR A 275 -23.61 -4.51 -6.82
CA THR A 275 -23.41 -4.21 -5.40
C THR A 275 -22.79 -5.38 -4.63
N GLY A 276 -22.92 -6.60 -5.18
CA GLY A 276 -22.41 -7.85 -4.61
C GLY A 276 -23.21 -8.42 -3.44
N GLN A 277 -24.51 -8.10 -3.36
CA GLN A 277 -25.44 -8.80 -2.47
C GLN A 277 -25.33 -10.31 -2.71
N ASP A 278 -25.31 -11.10 -1.63
CA ASP A 278 -25.15 -12.56 -1.66
C ASP A 278 -23.90 -13.06 -2.42
N ASP A 279 -22.86 -12.22 -2.47
CA ASP A 279 -21.59 -12.45 -3.17
C ASP A 279 -21.75 -12.54 -4.70
N GLN A 280 -22.85 -12.03 -5.25
CA GLN A 280 -23.25 -12.21 -6.65
C GLN A 280 -22.66 -11.13 -7.57
N THR A 281 -21.95 -11.55 -8.63
CA THR A 281 -21.51 -10.65 -9.72
C THR A 281 -22.57 -10.53 -10.82
N VAL A 282 -22.40 -9.55 -11.71
CA VAL A 282 -23.28 -9.29 -12.85
C VAL A 282 -22.49 -9.46 -14.15
N GLN A 283 -23.03 -10.25 -15.08
CA GLN A 283 -22.45 -10.42 -16.41
C GLN A 283 -22.82 -9.26 -17.34
N SER A 284 -22.16 -9.16 -18.51
CA SER A 284 -22.44 -8.11 -19.50
C SER A 284 -23.85 -8.13 -20.08
N ASP A 285 -24.55 -9.28 -19.99
CA ASP A 285 -25.94 -9.46 -20.41
C ASP A 285 -26.96 -9.23 -19.27
N ASN A 286 -26.51 -8.65 -18.15
CA ASN A 286 -27.25 -8.46 -16.89
C ASN A 286 -27.67 -9.75 -16.15
N SER A 287 -27.23 -10.93 -16.60
CA SER A 287 -27.48 -12.18 -15.88
C SER A 287 -26.57 -12.30 -14.66
N ALA A 288 -26.92 -13.24 -13.76
CA ALA A 288 -26.11 -13.55 -12.60
C ALA A 288 -24.76 -14.16 -13.02
N GLY A 289 -23.66 -13.56 -12.61
CA GLY A 289 -22.31 -14.08 -12.79
C GLY A 289 -21.86 -15.10 -11.74
N PRO A 290 -20.56 -15.44 -11.67
CA PRO A 290 -20.02 -16.26 -10.59
C PRO A 290 -20.05 -15.54 -9.24
N LYS A 291 -20.07 -16.29 -8.14
CA LYS A 291 -19.97 -15.69 -6.81
C LYS A 291 -18.53 -15.35 -6.44
N THR A 292 -18.29 -14.15 -5.91
CA THR A 292 -17.01 -13.72 -5.33
C THR A 292 -17.27 -13.01 -4.01
N LYS A 293 -16.39 -13.25 -3.03
CA LYS A 293 -16.45 -12.61 -1.71
C LYS A 293 -15.74 -11.25 -1.64
N GLN A 294 -15.21 -10.79 -2.78
CA GLN A 294 -14.35 -9.62 -2.87
C GLN A 294 -14.62 -8.83 -4.15
N GLY A 295 -14.22 -7.56 -4.14
CA GLY A 295 -14.25 -6.69 -5.32
C GLY A 295 -15.49 -5.80 -5.47
N HIS A 296 -16.46 -5.90 -4.56
CA HIS A 296 -17.73 -5.17 -4.62
C HIS A 296 -18.05 -4.45 -3.30
N LEU A 297 -19.08 -3.60 -3.31
CA LEU A 297 -19.46 -2.76 -2.16
C LEU A 297 -19.85 -3.56 -0.92
N HIS A 298 -20.61 -4.66 -1.08
CA HIS A 298 -20.98 -5.56 0.02
C HIS A 298 -19.75 -6.16 0.73
N HIS A 299 -18.68 -6.49 -0.01
CA HIS A 299 -17.42 -6.95 0.58
C HIS A 299 -16.81 -5.89 1.50
N LEU A 300 -16.74 -4.63 1.06
CA LEU A 300 -16.20 -3.54 1.87
C LEU A 300 -17.01 -3.32 3.15
N GLN A 301 -18.34 -3.43 3.07
CA GLN A 301 -19.23 -3.33 4.22
C GLN A 301 -18.91 -4.37 5.30
N HIS A 302 -18.77 -5.64 4.90
CA HIS A 302 -18.47 -6.74 5.82
C HIS A 302 -17.02 -6.75 6.30
N ALA A 303 -16.08 -6.35 5.44
CA ALA A 303 -14.68 -6.20 5.81
C ALA A 303 -14.51 -5.12 6.89
N LEU A 304 -15.18 -3.98 6.74
CA LEU A 304 -15.16 -2.90 7.75
C LEU A 304 -15.78 -3.35 9.08
N LYS A 305 -16.88 -4.10 9.02
CA LYS A 305 -17.55 -4.64 10.21
C LYS A 305 -16.63 -5.62 10.97
N SER A 306 -16.02 -6.55 10.24
CA SER A 306 -15.17 -7.62 10.79
C SER A 306 -13.75 -7.16 11.13
N TRP A 307 -13.39 -5.91 10.83
CA TRP A 307 -12.00 -5.45 10.72
C TRP A 307 -11.15 -5.69 11.97
N GLU A 308 -11.72 -5.60 13.18
CA GLU A 308 -10.97 -5.79 14.43
C GLU A 308 -10.92 -7.24 14.93
N ALA A 309 -11.59 -8.19 14.27
CA ALA A 309 -11.61 -9.58 14.70
C ALA A 309 -10.19 -10.18 14.76
N GLY A 310 -9.86 -10.82 15.88
CA GLY A 310 -8.53 -11.35 16.18
C GLY A 310 -7.53 -10.32 16.75
N SER A 311 -7.93 -9.07 16.96
CA SER A 311 -7.10 -8.05 17.64
C SER A 311 -7.15 -8.19 19.16
N ASN A 312 -6.40 -7.35 19.88
CA ASN A 312 -6.47 -7.31 21.35
C ASN A 312 -7.83 -6.82 21.90
N THR A 313 -8.66 -6.15 21.08
CA THR A 313 -10.01 -5.69 21.43
C THR A 313 -11.13 -6.62 20.98
N ASP A 314 -10.81 -7.68 20.23
CA ASP A 314 -11.73 -8.74 19.82
C ASP A 314 -10.99 -10.06 19.56
N LYS A 315 -10.38 -10.61 20.62
CA LYS A 315 -9.50 -11.80 20.51
C LYS A 315 -10.23 -13.05 20.00
N GLU A 316 -11.50 -13.18 20.36
CA GLU A 316 -12.35 -14.32 19.99
C GLU A 316 -13.01 -14.14 18.61
N GLY A 317 -12.83 -12.98 17.98
CA GLY A 317 -13.39 -12.69 16.66
C GLY A 317 -14.91 -12.57 16.65
N GLN A 318 -15.51 -12.09 17.73
CA GLN A 318 -16.96 -11.95 17.87
C GLN A 318 -17.55 -10.94 16.87
N SER A 319 -16.74 -9.99 16.37
CA SER A 319 -17.14 -9.02 15.34
C SER A 319 -17.07 -9.57 13.91
N ALA A 320 -16.50 -10.77 13.70
CA ALA A 320 -16.38 -11.37 12.39
C ALA A 320 -17.75 -11.67 11.78
N SER A 321 -17.97 -11.20 10.55
CA SER A 321 -19.11 -11.61 9.73
C SER A 321 -18.87 -13.00 9.12
N GLN A 322 -19.93 -13.67 8.65
CA GLN A 322 -19.78 -14.96 7.94
C GLN A 322 -18.97 -14.81 6.63
N GLN A 323 -18.91 -13.60 6.09
CA GLN A 323 -18.28 -13.26 4.83
C GLN A 323 -16.77 -13.00 4.98
N GLN A 324 -16.31 -12.54 6.15
CA GLN A 324 -14.99 -11.92 6.31
C GLN A 324 -14.33 -12.29 7.65
N THR A 325 -13.07 -12.74 7.59
CA THR A 325 -12.32 -13.27 8.76
C THR A 325 -11.79 -12.18 9.71
N GLY A 326 -11.62 -10.95 9.22
CA GLY A 326 -11.12 -9.80 9.97
C GLY A 326 -9.69 -9.40 9.59
N GLN A 327 -9.24 -8.28 10.16
CA GLN A 327 -7.92 -7.66 9.93
C GLN A 327 -7.56 -7.38 8.46
N GLN A 328 -8.57 -7.15 7.62
CA GLN A 328 -8.36 -6.78 6.23
C GLN A 328 -7.55 -5.47 6.13
N PRO A 329 -6.66 -5.32 5.14
CA PRO A 329 -5.86 -4.12 4.95
C PRO A 329 -6.68 -2.98 4.33
N LEU A 330 -7.60 -2.41 5.10
CA LEU A 330 -8.47 -1.32 4.65
C LEU A 330 -7.86 0.05 4.92
N ILE A 331 -8.18 1.05 4.10
CA ILE A 331 -8.02 2.46 4.45
C ILE A 331 -9.41 3.06 4.57
N VAL A 332 -9.74 3.61 5.74
CA VAL A 332 -11.05 4.20 6.02
C VAL A 332 -10.86 5.67 6.34
N LEU A 333 -11.55 6.52 5.57
CA LEU A 333 -11.60 7.96 5.79
C LEU A 333 -12.99 8.31 6.32
N SER A 334 -13.07 8.86 7.53
CA SER A 334 -14.33 9.29 8.14
C SER A 334 -14.22 10.68 8.74
N ALA A 335 -15.11 11.58 8.36
CA ALA A 335 -15.16 12.92 8.90
C ALA A 335 -16.60 13.42 8.94
N PRO A 336 -17.22 13.60 10.13
CA PRO A 336 -18.64 13.97 10.24
C PRO A 336 -18.96 15.33 9.61
N ALA A 337 -17.97 16.22 9.47
CA ALA A 337 -18.09 17.53 8.84
C ALA A 337 -17.71 17.53 7.34
N GLY A 338 -17.33 16.39 6.77
CA GLY A 338 -16.96 16.23 5.36
C GLY A 338 -15.47 16.00 5.10
N ILE A 339 -15.16 15.55 3.88
CA ILE A 339 -13.80 15.25 3.39
C ILE A 339 -13.53 16.06 2.14
N VAL A 340 -12.35 16.67 2.05
CA VAL A 340 -11.89 17.42 0.86
C VAL A 340 -10.58 16.80 0.38
N SER A 341 -10.54 16.41 -0.90
CA SER A 341 -9.32 15.93 -1.58
C SER A 341 -9.01 16.84 -2.76
N THR A 342 -7.84 17.47 -2.76
CA THR A 342 -7.48 18.51 -3.73
C THR A 342 -6.01 18.42 -4.14
N THR A 343 -5.72 18.86 -5.36
CA THR A 343 -4.37 19.01 -5.91
C THR A 343 -4.41 20.08 -7.01
N ALA A 344 -3.31 20.81 -7.19
CA ALA A 344 -3.17 21.76 -8.30
C ALA A 344 -2.86 21.06 -9.65
N GLN A 345 -2.54 19.76 -9.61
CA GLN A 345 -2.19 18.98 -10.79
C GLN A 345 -3.29 17.94 -11.07
N ALA A 346 -2.91 16.67 -11.29
CA ALA A 346 -3.83 15.58 -11.60
C ALA A 346 -4.21 14.79 -10.33
N GLN A 347 -5.47 14.36 -10.28
CA GLN A 347 -5.98 13.40 -9.30
C GLN A 347 -6.51 12.18 -10.05
N ALA A 348 -6.15 10.98 -9.60
CA ALA A 348 -6.62 9.72 -10.16
C ALA A 348 -7.32 8.89 -9.07
N LEU A 349 -8.45 8.28 -9.42
CA LEU A 349 -9.18 7.31 -8.61
C LEU A 349 -9.29 6.04 -9.45
N THR A 350 -8.71 4.94 -8.97
CA THR A 350 -8.59 3.69 -9.72
C THR A 350 -8.97 2.51 -8.84
N ALA A 351 -9.76 1.59 -9.37
CA ALA A 351 -10.07 0.31 -8.75
C ALA A 351 -9.83 -0.81 -9.77
N GLY A 352 -9.40 -1.98 -9.30
CA GLY A 352 -9.21 -3.16 -10.15
C GLY A 352 -10.51 -3.89 -10.49
N THR A 353 -11.57 -3.62 -9.73
CA THR A 353 -12.91 -4.21 -9.91
C THR A 353 -13.94 -3.09 -10.07
N ASN A 354 -14.44 -2.52 -8.97
CA ASN A 354 -15.57 -1.59 -8.97
C ASN A 354 -15.16 -0.25 -8.36
N LEU A 355 -15.64 0.85 -8.96
CA LEU A 355 -15.50 2.21 -8.41
C LEU A 355 -16.89 2.77 -8.11
N ASP A 356 -17.31 2.71 -6.86
CA ASP A 356 -18.61 3.19 -6.40
C ASP A 356 -18.54 4.65 -5.95
N LEU A 357 -19.27 5.54 -6.63
CA LEU A 357 -19.41 6.96 -6.29
C LEU A 357 -20.85 7.27 -5.88
N ILE A 358 -21.14 7.11 -4.58
CA ILE A 358 -22.50 7.14 -4.03
C ILE A 358 -22.70 8.40 -3.19
N ALA A 359 -23.79 9.12 -3.45
CA ALA A 359 -24.26 10.23 -2.64
C ALA A 359 -25.74 10.03 -2.32
N GLN A 360 -26.13 10.23 -1.06
CA GLN A 360 -27.54 10.10 -0.63
C GLN A 360 -28.45 11.19 -1.22
N ARG A 361 -27.89 12.29 -1.71
CA ARG A 361 -28.64 13.43 -2.23
C ARG A 361 -28.29 13.74 -3.69
N ASP A 362 -27.12 14.31 -3.93
CA ASP A 362 -26.70 14.78 -5.24
C ASP A 362 -25.26 14.36 -5.54
N THR A 363 -25.02 13.84 -6.75
CA THR A 363 -23.67 13.69 -7.31
C THR A 363 -23.45 14.78 -8.34
N HIS A 364 -22.43 15.62 -8.14
CA HIS A 364 -22.06 16.68 -9.08
C HIS A 364 -20.72 16.37 -9.72
N GLN A 365 -20.69 16.30 -11.06
CA GLN A 365 -19.48 16.18 -11.85
C GLN A 365 -19.34 17.41 -12.74
N THR A 366 -18.31 18.22 -12.48
CA THR A 366 -18.07 19.48 -13.19
C THR A 366 -16.69 19.46 -13.82
N SER A 367 -16.60 19.79 -15.11
CA SER A 367 -15.33 19.96 -15.82
C SER A 367 -15.28 21.32 -16.51
N GLY A 368 -14.16 22.01 -16.39
CA GLY A 368 -13.95 23.31 -17.04
C GLY A 368 -13.77 23.23 -18.55
N ARG A 369 -13.52 22.04 -19.13
CA ARG A 369 -13.21 21.90 -20.56
C ARG A 369 -13.91 20.73 -21.25
N ARG A 370 -13.74 19.51 -20.74
CA ARG A 370 -14.28 18.28 -21.36
C ARG A 370 -14.68 17.28 -20.29
N TRP A 371 -15.84 16.66 -20.48
CA TRP A 371 -16.26 15.47 -19.75
C TRP A 371 -16.26 14.30 -20.73
N ILE A 372 -15.44 13.29 -20.46
CA ILE A 372 -15.25 12.12 -21.34
C ILE A 372 -15.55 10.90 -20.48
N HIS A 373 -16.46 10.06 -20.96
CA HIS A 373 -16.83 8.80 -20.33
C HIS A 373 -16.71 7.69 -21.37
N ASN A 374 -15.67 6.85 -21.24
CA ASN A 374 -15.40 5.74 -22.14
C ASN A 374 -15.69 4.44 -21.38
N ALA A 375 -16.60 3.62 -21.91
CA ALA A 375 -16.95 2.32 -21.36
C ALA A 375 -16.57 1.21 -22.35
N GLY A 376 -16.11 0.06 -21.84
CA GLY A 376 -15.65 -1.06 -22.68
C GLY A 376 -16.77 -1.97 -23.21
N GLN A 377 -17.93 -1.96 -22.56
CA GLN A 377 -19.07 -2.83 -22.88
C GLN A 377 -20.34 -1.99 -23.15
N HIS A 378 -20.87 -1.31 -22.14
CA HIS A 378 -22.10 -0.52 -22.25
C HIS A 378 -22.11 0.69 -21.31
N ILE A 379 -23.05 1.62 -21.54
CA ILE A 379 -23.37 2.73 -20.64
C ILE A 379 -24.87 2.67 -20.33
N SER A 380 -25.22 2.52 -19.05
CA SER A 380 -26.60 2.59 -18.56
C SER A 380 -26.82 3.90 -17.78
N LEU A 381 -27.81 4.68 -18.21
CA LEU A 381 -28.23 5.92 -17.54
C LEU A 381 -29.69 5.80 -17.11
N PHE A 382 -29.89 5.45 -15.83
CA PHE A 382 -31.21 5.28 -15.25
C PHE A 382 -31.60 6.44 -14.33
N VAL A 383 -32.84 6.89 -14.43
CA VAL A 383 -33.44 7.85 -13.49
C VAL A 383 -34.82 7.35 -13.09
N GLN A 384 -35.00 7.01 -11.81
CA GLN A 384 -36.31 6.60 -11.26
C GLN A 384 -37.38 7.68 -11.46
N GLY A 385 -36.99 8.95 -11.29
CA GLY A 385 -37.83 10.11 -11.53
C GLY A 385 -38.89 10.34 -10.45
N VAL A 386 -39.49 11.53 -10.48
CA VAL A 386 -40.67 11.89 -9.68
C VAL A 386 -41.79 12.21 -10.65
N LYS A 387 -43.01 11.76 -10.34
CA LYS A 387 -44.19 12.01 -11.18
C LYS A 387 -44.31 13.51 -11.50
N GLU A 388 -44.61 13.82 -12.76
CA GLU A 388 -44.82 15.19 -13.28
C GLU A 388 -43.58 16.10 -13.25
N GLN A 389 -42.38 15.54 -13.08
CA GLN A 389 -41.12 16.25 -13.20
C GLN A 389 -40.30 15.77 -14.40
N ILE A 390 -39.39 16.62 -14.87
CA ILE A 390 -38.44 16.23 -15.92
C ILE A 390 -37.33 15.40 -15.28
N SER A 391 -37.30 14.10 -15.58
CA SER A 391 -36.34 13.16 -15.00
C SER A 391 -34.97 13.18 -15.68
N LEU A 392 -34.89 13.41 -17.00
CA LEU A 392 -33.63 13.44 -17.75
C LEU A 392 -33.56 14.65 -18.68
N LYS A 393 -32.40 15.33 -18.70
CA LYS A 393 -32.12 16.46 -19.60
C LYS A 393 -30.73 16.30 -20.21
N LEU A 394 -30.68 16.24 -21.55
CA LEU A 394 -29.45 16.26 -22.33
C LEU A 394 -29.46 17.51 -23.21
N ILE A 395 -28.69 18.54 -22.84
CA ILE A 395 -28.75 19.86 -23.45
C ILE A 395 -27.35 20.33 -23.83
N ALA A 396 -27.15 20.64 -25.12
CA ALA A 396 -26.00 21.42 -25.58
C ALA A 396 -26.44 22.87 -25.80
N ALA A 397 -25.87 23.81 -25.05
CA ALA A 397 -26.20 25.23 -25.20
C ALA A 397 -25.75 25.80 -26.55
N ARG A 398 -24.66 25.26 -27.11
CA ARG A 398 -24.11 25.60 -28.43
C ARG A 398 -23.46 24.35 -29.03
N GLY A 399 -23.36 24.32 -30.35
CA GLY A 399 -22.72 23.23 -31.08
C GLY A 399 -23.69 22.11 -31.47
N LYS A 400 -23.16 21.12 -32.20
CA LYS A 400 -23.92 19.99 -32.72
C LYS A 400 -24.06 18.92 -31.64
N ILE A 401 -25.27 18.38 -31.47
CA ILE A 401 -25.50 17.10 -30.79
C ILE A 401 -25.45 16.01 -31.86
N GLN A 402 -24.66 14.96 -31.61
CA GLN A 402 -24.52 13.81 -32.50
C GLN A 402 -24.79 12.54 -31.69
N MET A 403 -25.76 11.75 -32.14
CA MET A 403 -26.14 10.46 -31.55
C MET A 403 -26.07 9.42 -32.68
N GLN A 404 -25.36 8.32 -32.45
CA GLN A 404 -25.10 7.29 -33.45
C GLN A 404 -25.00 5.92 -32.77
N ALA A 405 -25.67 4.93 -33.34
CA ALA A 405 -25.32 3.52 -33.20
C ALA A 405 -24.63 3.13 -34.51
N GLN A 406 -23.33 2.80 -34.45
CA GLN A 406 -22.51 2.63 -35.66
C GLN A 406 -22.63 1.23 -36.28
N ASP A 407 -23.11 0.25 -35.50
CA ASP A 407 -23.26 -1.14 -35.88
C ASP A 407 -24.59 -1.76 -35.40
N ASP A 408 -25.49 -0.95 -34.84
CA ASP A 408 -26.78 -1.41 -34.33
C ASP A 408 -27.84 -0.30 -34.49
N SER A 409 -29.05 -0.57 -34.00
CA SER A 409 -30.23 0.25 -34.02
C SER A 409 -30.20 1.36 -32.97
N ILE A 410 -31.00 2.41 -33.21
CA ILE A 410 -31.36 3.40 -32.20
C ILE A 410 -32.86 3.24 -31.93
N GLU A 411 -33.22 2.91 -30.70
CA GLU A 411 -34.61 2.86 -30.24
C GLU A 411 -34.98 4.11 -29.43
N MET A 412 -36.13 4.72 -29.75
CA MET A 412 -36.67 5.88 -29.02
C MET A 412 -38.15 5.67 -28.73
N ASN A 413 -38.46 5.22 -27.51
CA ASN A 413 -39.82 4.90 -27.09
C ASN A 413 -40.34 5.91 -26.05
N ALA A 414 -41.63 6.27 -26.12
CA ALA A 414 -42.29 7.06 -25.09
C ALA A 414 -43.71 6.54 -24.86
N ALA A 415 -44.12 6.43 -23.59
CA ALA A 415 -45.49 6.08 -23.22
C ALA A 415 -46.52 7.19 -23.52
N LYS A 416 -46.05 8.39 -23.83
CA LYS A 416 -46.83 9.55 -24.26
C LYS A 416 -46.27 10.07 -25.59
N ASP A 417 -46.22 11.38 -25.78
CA ASP A 417 -45.83 11.98 -27.04
C ASP A 417 -44.32 11.94 -27.26
N ILE A 418 -43.91 11.59 -28.49
CA ILE A 418 -42.58 11.90 -29.02
C ILE A 418 -42.70 13.18 -29.85
N LYS A 419 -41.95 14.22 -29.50
CA LYS A 419 -41.92 15.49 -30.24
C LYS A 419 -40.54 15.76 -30.83
N GLN A 420 -40.47 15.76 -32.16
CA GLN A 420 -39.28 16.18 -32.92
C GLN A 420 -39.59 17.50 -33.62
N THR A 421 -38.77 18.53 -33.43
CA THR A 421 -39.02 19.86 -33.99
C THR A 421 -37.70 20.51 -34.39
N ALA A 422 -37.68 21.14 -35.57
CA ALA A 422 -36.57 21.95 -36.04
C ALA A 422 -37.11 23.27 -36.63
N ASN A 423 -36.42 24.38 -36.36
CA ASN A 423 -36.79 25.67 -36.93
C ASN A 423 -36.51 25.77 -38.44
N GLN A 424 -35.66 24.88 -38.97
CA GLN A 424 -35.27 24.88 -40.39
C GLN A 424 -35.81 23.63 -41.10
N LYS A 425 -35.15 22.49 -40.95
CA LYS A 425 -35.47 21.26 -41.67
C LYS A 425 -35.42 20.06 -40.74
N VAL A 426 -36.31 19.10 -41.01
CA VAL A 426 -36.22 17.74 -40.47
C VAL A 426 -35.91 16.82 -41.65
N HIS A 427 -34.84 16.04 -41.53
CA HIS A 427 -34.44 15.07 -42.55
C HIS A 427 -34.65 13.66 -42.00
N VAL A 428 -35.46 12.86 -42.69
CA VAL A 428 -35.67 11.44 -42.39
C VAL A 428 -35.29 10.68 -43.66
N MET A 429 -34.24 9.88 -43.56
CA MET A 429 -33.60 9.20 -44.70
C MET A 429 -33.22 7.80 -44.23
N ALA A 430 -33.54 6.78 -45.04
CA ALA A 430 -33.22 5.38 -44.76
C ALA A 430 -32.69 4.71 -46.03
N GLY A 431 -31.82 3.72 -45.88
CA GLY A 431 -31.27 2.97 -47.02
C GLY A 431 -32.27 2.00 -47.64
N GLU A 432 -33.21 1.47 -46.84
CA GLU A 432 -34.17 0.45 -47.29
C GLU A 432 -35.62 0.93 -47.25
N GLU A 433 -36.11 1.38 -46.09
CA GLU A 433 -37.52 1.71 -45.90
C GLU A 433 -37.71 2.87 -44.90
N ILE A 434 -38.68 3.76 -45.19
CA ILE A 434 -39.28 4.67 -44.21
C ILE A 434 -40.76 4.30 -44.06
N LEU A 435 -41.19 3.95 -42.85
CA LEU A 435 -42.58 3.63 -42.51
C LEU A 435 -43.12 4.60 -41.46
N LEU A 436 -44.22 5.27 -41.77
CA LEU A 436 -44.98 6.12 -40.84
C LEU A 436 -46.36 5.50 -40.66
N ALA A 437 -46.65 4.95 -39.48
CA ALA A 437 -47.90 4.22 -39.21
C ALA A 437 -48.64 4.76 -37.97
N SER A 438 -49.97 4.76 -38.01
CA SER A 438 -50.84 5.13 -36.89
C SER A 438 -52.24 4.54 -37.06
N GLY A 439 -52.75 3.82 -36.04
CA GLY A 439 -54.13 3.34 -36.01
C GLY A 439 -54.56 2.47 -37.21
N GLY A 440 -53.61 1.75 -37.82
CA GLY A 440 -53.83 0.93 -39.02
C GLY A 440 -53.67 1.65 -40.36
N GLY A 441 -53.55 2.98 -40.39
CA GLY A 441 -53.13 3.73 -41.58
C GLY A 441 -51.61 3.91 -41.64
N TYR A 442 -51.04 3.97 -42.84
CA TYR A 442 -49.60 4.21 -43.01
C TYR A 442 -49.23 4.91 -44.32
N ILE A 443 -48.04 5.52 -44.30
CA ILE A 443 -47.28 5.97 -45.47
C ILE A 443 -45.95 5.22 -45.46
N ARG A 444 -45.63 4.53 -46.57
CA ARG A 444 -44.38 3.76 -46.73
C ARG A 444 -43.60 4.24 -47.94
N LEU A 445 -42.30 4.44 -47.78
CA LEU A 445 -41.35 4.74 -48.85
C LEU A 445 -40.34 3.59 -48.94
N ARG A 446 -40.34 2.84 -50.06
CA ARG A 446 -39.47 1.68 -50.25
C ARG A 446 -39.21 1.44 -51.74
N GLY A 447 -37.95 1.18 -52.11
CA GLY A 447 -37.60 0.83 -53.50
C GLY A 447 -37.91 1.89 -54.57
N GLY A 448 -38.13 3.14 -54.15
CA GLY A 448 -38.58 4.24 -55.02
C GLY A 448 -40.09 4.43 -55.08
N ASP A 449 -40.87 3.51 -54.50
CA ASP A 449 -42.33 3.58 -54.44
C ASP A 449 -42.82 4.33 -53.18
N ILE A 450 -43.98 4.98 -53.31
CA ILE A 450 -44.72 5.60 -52.21
C ILE A 450 -46.07 4.90 -52.08
N GLU A 451 -46.32 4.29 -50.92
CA GLU A 451 -47.61 3.66 -50.60
C GLU A 451 -48.35 4.47 -49.54
N VAL A 452 -49.63 4.74 -49.78
CA VAL A 452 -50.52 5.44 -48.84
C VAL A 452 -51.77 4.58 -48.64
N HIS A 453 -51.83 3.87 -47.52
CA HIS A 453 -52.94 2.96 -47.21
C HIS A 453 -53.62 3.37 -45.90
N CYS A 454 -54.95 3.31 -45.84
CA CYS A 454 -55.69 3.46 -44.59
C CYS A 454 -57.02 2.69 -44.61
N PRO A 455 -57.49 2.18 -43.46
CA PRO A 455 -58.80 1.51 -43.37
C PRO A 455 -59.99 2.47 -43.52
N GLY A 456 -59.76 3.77 -43.28
CA GLY A 456 -60.76 4.82 -43.40
C GLY A 456 -60.67 5.59 -44.72
N LYS A 457 -60.80 6.91 -44.63
CA LYS A 457 -60.76 7.82 -45.78
C LYS A 457 -59.37 8.43 -45.96
N ILE A 458 -58.81 8.35 -47.17
CA ILE A 458 -57.72 9.22 -47.61
C ILE A 458 -58.33 10.57 -48.03
N SER A 459 -58.01 11.65 -47.32
CA SER A 459 -58.53 13.00 -47.60
C SER A 459 -57.39 13.93 -48.06
N ILE A 460 -57.28 14.14 -49.37
CA ILE A 460 -56.31 15.05 -49.98
C ILE A 460 -56.98 16.40 -50.24
N LYS A 461 -56.39 17.51 -49.76
CA LYS A 461 -56.93 18.88 -49.92
C LYS A 461 -55.85 19.78 -50.52
N GLY A 462 -56.14 20.41 -51.65
CA GLY A 462 -55.26 21.38 -52.33
C GLY A 462 -55.97 22.06 -53.50
N ALA A 463 -55.46 23.21 -53.96
CA ALA A 463 -56.04 23.93 -55.10
C ALA A 463 -55.64 23.31 -56.47
N ALA A 464 -54.54 22.55 -56.52
CA ALA A 464 -54.05 21.85 -57.70
C ALA A 464 -53.40 20.51 -57.31
N HIS A 465 -53.54 19.51 -58.17
CA HIS A 465 -52.89 18.20 -58.05
C HIS A 465 -52.19 17.91 -59.38
N ILE A 466 -50.89 18.18 -59.44
CA ILE A 466 -50.06 18.00 -60.64
C ILE A 466 -49.32 16.68 -60.48
N ILE A 467 -49.46 15.78 -61.45
CA ILE A 467 -48.80 14.48 -61.51
C ILE A 467 -47.98 14.46 -62.79
N ASP A 468 -46.87 15.18 -62.77
CA ASP A 468 -45.85 15.13 -63.82
C ASP A 468 -44.99 13.86 -63.60
N GLY A 469 -44.42 13.30 -64.66
CA GLY A 469 -43.78 11.97 -64.63
C GLY A 469 -42.67 11.78 -63.56
N PRO A 470 -42.11 10.56 -63.46
CA PRO A 470 -41.21 10.21 -62.35
C PRO A 470 -39.92 11.04 -62.35
N GLU A 471 -39.48 11.45 -61.16
CA GLU A 471 -38.20 12.11 -60.89
C GLU A 471 -37.49 11.41 -59.71
N ARG A 472 -36.18 11.63 -59.52
CA ARG A 472 -35.40 11.05 -58.41
C ARG A 472 -34.48 12.06 -57.75
N MET A 473 -34.21 11.83 -56.47
CA MET A 473 -33.18 12.52 -55.70
C MET A 473 -32.22 11.48 -55.10
N ASN A 474 -30.91 11.66 -55.30
CA ASN A 474 -29.91 10.84 -54.62
C ASN A 474 -29.63 11.40 -53.23
N VAL A 475 -29.67 10.54 -52.22
CA VAL A 475 -29.35 10.87 -50.83
C VAL A 475 -28.04 10.18 -50.45
N GLY A 476 -27.09 10.92 -49.88
CA GLY A 476 -25.87 10.33 -49.31
C GLY A 476 -26.15 9.78 -47.91
N HIS A 477 -25.70 8.55 -47.66
CA HIS A 477 -25.76 7.92 -46.34
C HIS A 477 -24.44 8.14 -45.57
N PRO A 478 -24.44 8.12 -44.23
CA PRO A 478 -23.20 8.22 -43.46
C PRO A 478 -22.33 6.98 -43.67
N ASP A 479 -21.06 7.18 -44.05
CA ASP A 479 -20.04 6.13 -43.99
C ASP A 479 -19.50 6.05 -42.55
N PHE A 480 -19.72 4.93 -41.87
CA PHE A 480 -19.17 4.71 -40.53
C PHE A 480 -17.75 4.11 -40.59
N PRO A 481 -16.82 4.54 -39.73
CA PRO A 481 -15.50 3.94 -39.64
C PRO A 481 -15.60 2.50 -39.10
N GLN A 482 -15.09 1.51 -39.84
CA GLN A 482 -15.12 0.09 -39.46
C GLN A 482 -14.01 -0.31 -38.45
N GLY A 483 -13.64 0.56 -37.53
CA GLY A 483 -12.59 0.28 -36.54
C GLY A 483 -13.15 -0.38 -35.29
N SER A 484 -12.90 -1.69 -35.09
CA SER A 484 -13.16 -2.40 -33.84
C SER A 484 -12.04 -2.15 -32.81
N MET A 485 -12.37 -2.23 -31.51
CA MET A 485 -11.34 -2.23 -30.45
C MET A 485 -10.51 -3.52 -30.55
N LYS A 486 -9.18 -3.35 -30.58
CA LYS A 486 -8.21 -4.45 -30.63
C LYS A 486 -7.41 -4.54 -29.34
N THR A 487 -7.48 -5.67 -28.67
CA THR A 487 -6.68 -6.02 -27.49
C THR A 487 -5.56 -6.96 -27.91
N PRO A 488 -4.30 -6.77 -27.50
CA PRO A 488 -3.24 -7.72 -27.85
C PRO A 488 -3.41 -9.04 -27.06
N LEU A 489 -3.45 -10.16 -27.78
CA LEU A 489 -3.45 -11.52 -27.23
C LEU A 489 -2.14 -12.20 -27.67
N THR A 490 -1.41 -12.79 -26.72
CA THR A 490 -0.18 -13.53 -27.01
C THR A 490 -0.42 -15.03 -26.81
N VAL A 491 -0.17 -15.82 -27.84
CA VAL A 491 -0.25 -17.30 -27.82
C VAL A 491 1.16 -17.87 -27.86
N GLN A 492 1.49 -18.80 -26.98
CA GLN A 492 2.81 -19.42 -26.89
C GLN A 492 2.74 -20.90 -27.26
N LEU A 493 3.51 -21.32 -28.27
CA LEU A 493 3.30 -22.63 -28.93
C LEU A 493 4.24 -23.74 -28.44
N ASP A 494 5.27 -23.44 -27.63
CA ASP A 494 6.42 -24.31 -27.38
C ASP A 494 6.58 -24.80 -25.94
N GLN A 495 5.52 -25.37 -25.36
CA GLN A 495 5.44 -25.42 -23.89
C GLN A 495 5.15 -26.81 -23.33
N SER A 496 6.14 -27.70 -23.50
CA SER A 496 6.33 -28.92 -22.70
C SER A 496 7.74 -28.91 -22.09
N PRO A 497 7.92 -29.20 -20.78
CA PRO A 497 9.24 -29.28 -20.14
C PRO A 497 10.15 -30.36 -20.73
N LEU A 498 9.58 -31.30 -21.50
CA LEU A 498 10.27 -32.40 -22.17
C LEU A 498 10.42 -32.17 -23.68
N GLY A 499 9.93 -31.03 -24.19
CA GLY A 499 10.01 -30.68 -25.62
C GLY A 499 11.37 -30.07 -25.95
N LEU A 500 12.03 -30.57 -26.99
CA LEU A 500 13.19 -29.90 -27.59
C LEU A 500 12.76 -28.49 -28.02
N GLN A 501 13.34 -27.47 -27.38
CA GLN A 501 13.00 -26.04 -27.42
C GLN A 501 13.23 -25.34 -28.78
N LEU A 502 13.12 -26.07 -29.90
CA LEU A 502 13.63 -25.66 -31.22
C LEU A 502 12.68 -25.97 -32.40
N GLY A 503 11.46 -26.46 -32.16
CA GLY A 503 10.61 -27.01 -33.23
C GLY A 503 9.85 -26.01 -34.11
N TRP A 504 9.59 -24.79 -33.63
CA TRP A 504 8.59 -23.90 -34.24
C TRP A 504 9.17 -22.59 -34.82
N ALA A 505 10.44 -22.30 -34.54
CA ALA A 505 11.11 -21.14 -35.12
C ALA A 505 11.12 -21.25 -36.64
N ARG A 506 10.75 -20.16 -37.32
CA ARG A 506 10.59 -20.10 -38.79
C ARG A 506 9.46 -20.96 -39.35
N MET A 507 8.51 -21.43 -38.53
CA MET A 507 7.34 -22.16 -39.03
C MET A 507 6.33 -21.18 -39.66
N PRO A 508 5.96 -21.34 -40.94
CA PRO A 508 4.88 -20.55 -41.52
C PRO A 508 3.53 -20.93 -40.92
N TYR A 509 2.65 -19.94 -40.78
CA TYR A 509 1.32 -20.11 -40.22
C TYR A 509 0.26 -19.27 -40.94
N GLN A 510 -0.98 -19.73 -40.81
CA GLN A 510 -2.20 -19.02 -41.17
C GLN A 510 -3.13 -19.01 -39.95
N LEU A 511 -3.59 -17.84 -39.54
CA LEU A 511 -4.51 -17.64 -38.44
C LEU A 511 -5.86 -17.19 -39.01
N PHE A 512 -6.90 -17.93 -38.67
CA PHE A 512 -8.28 -17.61 -39.03
C PHE A 512 -9.05 -17.16 -37.78
N ALA A 513 -9.87 -16.13 -37.89
CA ALA A 513 -10.84 -15.70 -36.88
C ALA A 513 -12.24 -16.01 -37.41
N ASP A 514 -13.03 -16.79 -36.67
CA ASP A 514 -14.39 -17.19 -37.07
C ASP A 514 -14.50 -17.70 -38.53
N GLY A 515 -13.44 -18.36 -39.01
CA GLY A 515 -13.35 -18.92 -40.36
C GLY A 515 -12.74 -18.01 -41.43
N ALA A 516 -12.53 -16.71 -41.15
CA ALA A 516 -11.86 -15.78 -42.06
C ALA A 516 -10.36 -15.68 -41.78
N LEU A 517 -9.51 -15.70 -42.80
CA LEU A 517 -8.06 -15.53 -42.63
C LEU A 517 -7.75 -14.10 -42.16
N VAL A 518 -7.22 -13.95 -40.95
CA VAL A 518 -6.92 -12.63 -40.34
C VAL A 518 -5.43 -12.31 -40.28
N GLN A 519 -4.57 -13.33 -40.27
CA GLN A 519 -3.12 -13.13 -40.19
C GLN A 519 -2.40 -14.33 -40.82
N GLN A 520 -1.29 -14.09 -41.50
CA GLN A 520 -0.40 -15.14 -41.96
C GLN A 520 1.04 -14.66 -41.86
N GLY A 521 1.97 -15.56 -41.59
CA GLY A 521 3.35 -15.16 -41.36
C GLY A 521 4.25 -16.34 -41.05
N VAL A 522 5.40 -16.03 -40.47
CA VAL A 522 6.40 -17.00 -40.04
C VAL A 522 6.71 -16.73 -38.58
N LEU A 523 6.63 -17.75 -37.73
CA LEU A 523 6.94 -17.61 -36.30
C LEU A 523 8.41 -17.23 -36.10
N ASP A 524 8.65 -16.34 -35.16
CA ASP A 524 10.00 -15.91 -34.78
C ASP A 524 10.69 -16.94 -33.87
N GLN A 525 11.88 -16.62 -33.37
CA GLN A 525 12.64 -17.53 -32.48
C GLN A 525 11.99 -17.73 -31.11
N SER A 526 11.02 -16.90 -30.72
CA SER A 526 10.33 -16.99 -29.43
C SER A 526 9.12 -17.92 -29.45
N ALA A 527 8.70 -18.38 -30.63
CA ALA A 527 7.48 -19.16 -30.84
C ALA A 527 6.21 -18.51 -30.26
N GLN A 528 6.22 -17.18 -30.11
CA GLN A 528 5.06 -16.39 -29.70
C GLN A 528 4.28 -15.90 -30.93
N LEU A 529 2.97 -16.06 -30.89
CA LEU A 529 2.04 -15.49 -31.85
C LEU A 529 1.30 -14.33 -31.19
N GLN A 530 1.53 -13.12 -31.70
CA GLN A 530 0.76 -11.93 -31.32
C GLN A 530 -0.47 -11.82 -32.21
N ILE A 531 -1.64 -11.73 -31.57
CA ILE A 531 -2.95 -11.60 -32.19
C ILE A 531 -3.53 -10.26 -31.74
N ALA A 532 -3.86 -9.38 -32.69
CA ALA A 532 -4.64 -8.19 -32.39
C ALA A 532 -6.12 -8.58 -32.27
N HIS A 533 -6.51 -9.03 -31.08
CA HIS A 533 -7.81 -9.64 -30.82
C HIS A 533 -8.94 -8.60 -30.84
N GLU A 534 -9.97 -8.85 -31.63
CA GLU A 534 -11.20 -8.06 -31.67
C GLU A 534 -12.22 -8.68 -30.71
N VAL A 535 -12.82 -7.86 -29.83
CA VAL A 535 -13.69 -8.34 -28.73
C VAL A 535 -14.88 -9.18 -29.23
N VAL A 536 -15.29 -9.01 -30.48
CA VAL A 536 -16.39 -9.77 -31.10
C VAL A 536 -15.99 -11.15 -31.64
N THR A 537 -14.70 -11.45 -31.76
CA THR A 537 -14.22 -12.74 -32.31
C THR A 537 -14.44 -13.87 -31.30
N GLN A 538 -15.12 -14.94 -31.71
CA GLN A 538 -15.44 -16.06 -30.80
C GLN A 538 -14.40 -17.18 -30.80
N GLN A 539 -13.69 -17.39 -31.90
CA GLN A 539 -12.67 -18.42 -31.99
C GLN A 539 -11.58 -18.07 -33.00
N TYR A 540 -10.35 -18.53 -32.71
CA TYR A 540 -9.29 -18.57 -33.69
C TYR A 540 -8.92 -20.00 -34.07
N LEU A 541 -8.53 -20.19 -35.33
CA LEU A 541 -7.93 -21.43 -35.85
C LEU A 541 -6.56 -21.08 -36.41
N LEU A 542 -5.50 -21.56 -35.77
CA LEU A 542 -4.13 -21.43 -36.23
C LEU A 542 -3.73 -22.70 -36.99
N LYS A 543 -3.38 -22.57 -38.26
CA LYS A 543 -2.83 -23.66 -39.10
C LYS A 543 -1.35 -23.42 -39.34
N LEU A 544 -0.54 -24.41 -39.02
CA LEU A 544 0.90 -24.40 -39.27
C LEU A 544 1.23 -25.18 -40.53
N ALA A 545 2.27 -24.78 -41.25
CA ALA A 545 2.64 -25.38 -42.53
C ALA A 545 3.03 -26.87 -42.43
N ASN A 546 3.39 -27.34 -41.24
CA ASN A 546 3.66 -28.75 -40.96
C ASN A 546 2.38 -29.60 -40.77
N GLY A 547 1.20 -29.01 -40.94
CA GLY A 547 -0.10 -29.67 -40.85
C GLY A 547 -0.72 -29.67 -39.44
N VAL A 548 -0.07 -29.04 -38.45
CA VAL A 548 -0.63 -28.92 -37.10
C VAL A 548 -1.64 -27.78 -37.07
N GLU A 549 -2.82 -28.03 -36.50
CA GLU A 549 -3.88 -27.04 -36.32
C GLU A 549 -4.20 -26.86 -34.84
N TYR A 550 -4.31 -25.60 -34.38
CA TYR A 550 -4.75 -25.24 -33.04
C TYR A 550 -6.07 -24.47 -33.11
N GLN A 551 -7.09 -25.00 -32.45
CA GLN A 551 -8.28 -24.23 -32.11
C GLN A 551 -8.00 -23.46 -30.82
N ILE A 552 -8.07 -22.14 -30.91
CA ILE A 552 -7.88 -21.21 -29.81
C ILE A 552 -9.28 -20.65 -29.49
N PRO A 553 -10.00 -21.24 -28.53
CA PRO A 553 -11.31 -20.72 -28.13
C PRO A 553 -11.13 -19.38 -27.43
N VAL A 554 -11.96 -18.39 -27.80
CA VAL A 554 -12.11 -17.15 -27.03
C VAL A 554 -13.29 -17.36 -26.10
N ALA A 555 -13.02 -17.82 -24.88
CA ALA A 555 -14.07 -18.11 -23.91
C ALA A 555 -14.54 -16.81 -23.22
N THR A 556 -15.85 -16.53 -23.26
CA THR A 556 -16.46 -15.52 -22.38
C THR A 556 -16.54 -16.01 -20.94
N ASP A 557 -16.70 -17.33 -20.75
CA ASP A 557 -16.73 -17.99 -19.44
C ASP A 557 -15.85 -19.25 -19.40
N TYR A 558 -15.07 -19.37 -18.33
CA TYR A 558 -14.21 -20.53 -18.10
C TYR A 558 -14.95 -21.62 -17.31
N THR A 559 -14.99 -22.84 -17.86
CA THR A 559 -15.49 -24.05 -17.15
C THR A 559 -14.64 -24.41 -15.93
N ASN A 560 -13.38 -23.97 -15.87
CA ASN A 560 -12.51 -24.03 -14.71
C ASN A 560 -11.79 -22.66 -14.55
N PRO A 561 -12.31 -21.75 -13.72
CA PRO A 561 -11.77 -20.39 -13.57
C PRO A 561 -10.29 -20.36 -13.14
N GLU A 562 -9.85 -21.28 -12.30
CA GLU A 562 -8.45 -21.37 -11.82
C GLU A 562 -7.45 -21.64 -12.96
N GLN A 563 -7.91 -22.31 -14.02
CA GLN A 563 -7.12 -22.60 -15.22
C GLN A 563 -7.33 -21.56 -16.33
N GLY A 564 -8.31 -20.66 -16.17
CA GLY A 564 -8.66 -19.62 -17.14
C GLY A 564 -7.65 -18.49 -17.20
N GLU A 565 -7.06 -18.12 -16.05
CA GLU A 565 -6.03 -17.07 -16.01
C GLU A 565 -4.76 -17.47 -16.79
N LEU A 566 -4.34 -18.74 -16.68
CA LEU A 566 -3.21 -19.28 -17.45
C LEU A 566 -3.57 -19.45 -18.94
N ALA A 567 -4.80 -19.86 -19.25
CA ALA A 567 -5.27 -19.92 -20.64
C ALA A 567 -5.27 -18.54 -21.32
N ASN A 568 -5.75 -17.50 -20.63
CA ASN A 568 -5.69 -16.10 -21.08
C ASN A 568 -4.26 -15.60 -21.33
N LYS A 569 -3.28 -16.16 -20.62
CA LYS A 569 -1.85 -15.87 -20.80
C LYS A 569 -1.21 -16.71 -21.91
N GLY A 570 -1.99 -17.46 -22.68
CA GLY A 570 -1.52 -18.26 -23.80
C GLY A 570 -1.06 -19.68 -23.45
N PHE A 571 -1.24 -20.13 -22.19
CA PHE A 571 -0.88 -21.48 -21.75
C PHE A 571 -2.02 -22.47 -22.03
N HIS A 572 -1.97 -23.13 -23.20
CA HIS A 572 -2.99 -24.10 -23.61
C HIS A 572 -2.70 -25.51 -23.08
N LYS A 573 -3.77 -26.32 -22.91
CA LYS A 573 -3.62 -27.73 -22.53
C LYS A 573 -3.34 -28.54 -23.80
N HIS A 574 -2.21 -29.24 -23.85
CA HIS A 574 -1.92 -30.20 -24.90
C HIS A 574 -2.58 -31.54 -24.56
N LEU A 575 -3.55 -32.00 -25.36
CA LEU A 575 -3.98 -33.39 -25.34
C LEU A 575 -2.96 -34.19 -26.15
N ALA A 576 -2.15 -35.03 -25.49
CA ALA A 576 -1.25 -35.91 -26.19
C ALA A 576 -2.07 -36.83 -27.12
N GLY A 577 -1.84 -36.73 -28.42
CA GLY A 577 -2.31 -37.72 -29.38
C GLY A 577 -1.72 -39.09 -29.05
N ALA A 578 -2.44 -40.15 -29.43
CA ALA A 578 -2.17 -41.55 -29.07
C ALA A 578 -0.68 -41.90 -28.98
N ALA A 579 -0.16 -42.02 -27.76
CA ALA A 579 1.19 -42.48 -27.52
C ALA A 579 1.28 -44.00 -27.82
N PRO A 580 2.41 -44.51 -28.35
CA PRO A 580 2.65 -45.93 -28.49
C PRO A 580 2.64 -46.62 -27.11
N GLU A 581 2.28 -47.90 -27.08
CA GLU A 581 2.11 -48.71 -25.87
C GLU A 581 3.26 -48.50 -24.86
N GLY A 582 2.94 -47.83 -23.74
CA GLY A 582 3.88 -47.53 -22.65
C GLY A 582 3.85 -46.08 -22.14
N GLY A 583 3.20 -45.15 -22.85
CA GLY A 583 3.06 -43.75 -22.40
C GLY A 583 1.83 -43.50 -21.51
N ALA A 584 1.95 -42.60 -20.53
CA ALA A 584 0.86 -42.20 -19.64
C ALA A 584 -0.40 -41.76 -20.41
N THR A 585 -1.54 -42.37 -20.11
CA THR A 585 -2.83 -42.18 -20.79
C THR A 585 -3.74 -41.15 -20.11
N GLU A 586 -3.36 -40.59 -18.96
CA GLU A 586 -4.19 -39.63 -18.22
C GLU A 586 -3.61 -38.21 -18.24
N ALA A 587 -4.47 -37.26 -18.56
CA ALA A 587 -4.13 -35.85 -18.60
C ALA A 587 -4.06 -35.26 -17.19
N SER A 588 -2.86 -34.93 -16.70
CA SER A 588 -2.68 -34.22 -15.42
C SER A 588 -3.47 -32.90 -15.40
N ALA A 589 -4.25 -32.69 -14.33
CA ALA A 589 -4.99 -31.45 -14.09
C ALA A 589 -4.09 -30.26 -13.71
N VAL A 590 -2.83 -30.54 -13.32
CA VAL A 590 -1.87 -29.55 -12.78
C VAL A 590 -0.88 -29.06 -13.85
N ALA A 591 -0.93 -29.65 -15.05
CA ALA A 591 0.08 -29.46 -16.09
C ALA A 591 0.31 -27.99 -16.49
N ARG A 592 -0.72 -27.13 -16.52
CA ARG A 592 -0.54 -25.69 -16.83
C ARG A 592 0.17 -24.93 -15.72
N THR A 593 -0.16 -25.24 -14.46
CA THR A 593 0.40 -24.57 -13.28
C THR A 593 1.87 -24.92 -13.11
N ASP A 594 2.21 -26.21 -13.20
CA ASP A 594 3.60 -26.68 -13.14
C ASP A 594 4.43 -26.08 -14.28
N HIS A 595 3.82 -25.96 -15.45
CA HIS A 595 4.48 -25.38 -16.62
C HIS A 595 4.74 -23.88 -16.48
N TYR A 596 3.74 -23.11 -16.03
CA TYR A 596 3.90 -21.69 -15.71
C TYR A 596 4.97 -21.45 -14.63
N GLN A 597 4.98 -22.25 -13.58
CA GLN A 597 5.97 -22.19 -12.50
C GLN A 597 7.38 -22.46 -13.01
N THR A 598 7.54 -23.47 -13.87
CA THR A 598 8.82 -23.82 -14.49
C THR A 598 9.35 -22.69 -15.38
N LEU A 599 8.49 -22.06 -16.19
CA LEU A 599 8.92 -20.98 -17.09
C LEU A 599 9.20 -19.64 -16.40
N THR A 600 8.44 -19.34 -15.35
CA THR A 600 8.61 -18.08 -14.61
C THR A 600 9.66 -18.16 -13.51
N GLY A 601 10.30 -19.33 -13.34
CA GLY A 601 11.30 -19.56 -12.30
C GLY A 601 10.72 -19.60 -10.88
N LYS A 602 9.41 -19.83 -10.76
CA LYS A 602 8.68 -19.92 -9.48
C LYS A 602 8.47 -21.38 -9.10
N LEU A 603 9.53 -22.13 -8.83
CA LEU A 603 9.37 -23.45 -8.21
C LEU A 603 8.89 -23.28 -6.76
N ALA A 604 7.84 -24.00 -6.38
CA ALA A 604 7.46 -24.17 -4.99
C ALA A 604 8.60 -24.94 -4.28
N GLU A 605 9.16 -24.35 -3.23
CA GLU A 605 10.00 -25.08 -2.29
C GLU A 605 9.15 -26.17 -1.61
N GLY A 606 9.40 -27.43 -1.95
CA GLY A 606 8.82 -28.55 -1.22
C GLY A 606 8.66 -29.82 -2.04
N GLU A 607 9.74 -30.61 -2.09
CA GLU A 607 9.80 -32.08 -1.95
C GLU A 607 11.03 -32.62 -2.69
N GLN A 608 12.16 -32.63 -1.99
CA GLN A 608 13.21 -33.64 -2.18
C GLN A 608 13.15 -34.58 -0.97
N ALA A 609 12.44 -35.69 -1.13
CA ALA A 609 12.76 -37.04 -0.63
C ALA A 609 11.60 -37.99 -0.94
#